data_AF-A0A7L2QVV1-F1
#
_entry.id   AF-A0A7L2QVV1-F1
#
_cell.length_a   1.000
_cell.length_b   1.000
_cell.length_c   1.000
_cell.angle_alpha   90.00
_cell.angle_beta   90.00
_cell.angle_gamma   90.00
#
_symmetry.space_group_name_H-M   'P 1'
#
loop_
_entity.id
_entity.type
_entity.pdbx_description
1 polymer ?
#
loop_
_entity_poly.entity_id
_entity_poly.type
_entity_poly.pdbx_seq_one_letter_code
_entity_poly.pdbx_strand_id
1 'polypeptide(L)'
;SGVSWNESQHCRLLAPEQLQLCRRHLEVMPRIVRAARRTHALCQQSFADMRWNCSSILRAPSFGPDLLTGTREAAFVHALAAAAVAQGIARSCASGELPLCSCGPGPSEPPGPGSRWGGCGDNLSHGLHLGAAFTDGSARAGTGATPGLRAMNQHNEAVGWVVLSDSLDTRCKCHGVSGSCSVKTCWKGLPDLGEIASDLKSRYLAVL
;
A
#
# COMPACT_ATOMS: atom_id res chain seq x y z
N SER A 1 -24.09 -1.35 -6.51
CA SER A 1 -23.54 -2.11 -7.65
C SER A 1 -22.08 -1.73 -7.83
N GLY A 2 -21.14 -2.66 -7.64
CA GLY A 2 -19.71 -2.37 -7.71
C GLY A 2 -19.20 -2.46 -9.13
N VAL A 3 -18.51 -1.43 -9.60
CA VAL A 3 -17.78 -1.47 -10.88
C VAL A 3 -16.73 -2.57 -10.81
N SER A 4 -16.74 -3.49 -11.79
CA SER A 4 -15.73 -4.54 -11.91
C SER A 4 -14.52 -4.00 -12.66
N TRP A 5 -13.43 -3.70 -11.96
CA TRP A 5 -12.25 -3.04 -12.54
C TRP A 5 -11.36 -3.96 -13.39
N ASN A 6 -11.89 -5.10 -13.84
CA ASN A 6 -11.23 -6.02 -14.77
C ASN A 6 -11.46 -5.68 -16.26
N GLU A 7 -12.24 -4.64 -16.55
CA GLU A 7 -12.56 -4.22 -17.91
C GLU A 7 -11.95 -2.85 -18.24
N SER A 8 -11.33 -2.74 -19.43
CA SER A 8 -10.64 -1.53 -19.88
C SER A 8 -11.54 -0.29 -20.03
N GLN A 9 -12.85 -0.50 -20.15
CA GLN A 9 -13.84 0.57 -20.18
C GLN A 9 -13.91 1.34 -18.86
N HIS A 10 -13.70 0.68 -17.73
CA HIS A 10 -13.73 1.31 -16.41
C HIS A 10 -12.48 2.15 -16.12
N CYS A 11 -11.38 1.94 -16.84
CA CYS A 11 -10.20 2.81 -16.74
C CYS A 11 -10.48 4.26 -17.13
N ARG A 12 -11.52 4.52 -17.93
CA ARG A 12 -11.94 5.89 -18.31
C ARG A 12 -12.42 6.73 -17.12
N LEU A 13 -12.70 6.09 -15.98
CA LEU A 13 -13.06 6.74 -14.72
C LEU A 13 -11.84 7.28 -13.95
N LEU A 14 -10.63 6.91 -14.38
CA LEU A 14 -9.38 7.41 -13.80
C LEU A 14 -8.89 8.62 -14.58
N ALA A 15 -7.93 9.35 -14.01
CA ALA A 15 -7.33 10.49 -14.67
C ALA A 15 -6.60 10.07 -15.97
N PRO A 16 -6.45 10.94 -16.98
CA PRO A 16 -5.93 10.58 -18.30
C PRO A 16 -4.56 9.88 -18.28
N GLU A 17 -3.68 10.26 -17.36
CA GLU A 17 -2.35 9.68 -17.18
C GLU A 17 -2.41 8.30 -16.49
N GLN A 18 -3.41 8.08 -15.63
CA GLN A 18 -3.69 6.78 -15.01
C GLN A 18 -4.39 5.82 -15.99
N LEU A 19 -5.07 6.34 -17.02
CA LEU A 19 -5.77 5.54 -18.03
C LEU A 19 -4.82 4.58 -18.77
N GLN A 20 -3.63 5.04 -19.17
CA GLN A 20 -2.67 4.19 -19.87
C GLN A 20 -2.16 3.06 -18.99
N LEU A 21 -1.87 3.35 -17.72
CA LEU A 21 -1.39 2.36 -16.77
C LEU A 21 -2.50 1.34 -16.44
N CYS A 22 -3.72 1.81 -16.19
CA CYS A 22 -4.87 0.95 -15.95
C CYS A 22 -5.13 0.00 -17.13
N ARG A 23 -5.01 0.48 -18.38
CA ARG A 23 -5.15 -0.37 -19.57
C ARG A 23 -4.02 -1.40 -19.72
N ARG A 24 -2.81 -1.08 -19.27
CA ARG A 24 -1.64 -1.98 -19.33
C ARG A 24 -1.62 -3.00 -18.18
N HIS A 25 -2.27 -2.69 -17.06
CA HIS A 25 -2.24 -3.50 -15.83
C HIS A 25 -3.65 -3.70 -15.26
N LEU A 26 -4.59 -4.12 -16.10
CA LEU A 26 -6.01 -4.31 -15.72
C LEU A 26 -6.16 -5.31 -14.57
N GLU A 27 -5.32 -6.34 -14.56
CA GLU A 27 -5.25 -7.38 -13.54
C GLU A 27 -4.98 -6.82 -12.13
N VAL A 28 -4.32 -5.67 -12.03
CA VAL A 28 -3.92 -5.04 -10.76
C VAL A 28 -5.00 -4.10 -10.22
N MET A 29 -5.87 -3.59 -11.07
CA MET A 29 -6.87 -2.58 -10.69
C MET A 29 -7.82 -3.01 -9.56
N PRO A 30 -8.31 -4.27 -9.47
CA PRO A 30 -9.07 -4.72 -8.32
C PRO A 30 -8.29 -4.59 -6.99
N ARG A 31 -6.97 -4.76 -7.02
CA ARG A 31 -6.09 -4.63 -5.84
C ARG A 31 -5.91 -3.17 -5.44
N ILE A 32 -5.79 -2.28 -6.41
CA ILE A 32 -5.74 -0.83 -6.18
C ILE A 32 -7.06 -0.34 -5.55
N VAL A 33 -8.20 -0.80 -6.05
CA VAL A 33 -9.52 -0.42 -5.49
C VAL A 33 -9.71 -0.96 -4.08
N ARG A 34 -9.27 -2.20 -3.82
CA ARG A 34 -9.25 -2.76 -2.46
C ARG A 34 -8.33 -1.95 -1.55
N ALA A 35 -7.16 -1.54 -2.03
CA ALA A 35 -6.23 -0.70 -1.29
C ALA A 35 -6.87 0.65 -0.92
N ALA A 36 -7.50 1.34 -1.89
CA ALA A 36 -8.21 2.60 -1.63
C ALA A 36 -9.31 2.46 -0.56
N ARG A 37 -10.11 1.38 -0.61
CA ARG A 37 -11.12 1.10 0.43
C ARG A 37 -10.49 0.86 1.81
N ARG A 38 -9.37 0.14 1.87
CA ARG A 38 -8.63 -0.06 3.13
C ARG A 38 -8.05 1.25 3.66
N THR A 39 -7.53 2.11 2.78
CA THR A 39 -7.06 3.45 3.14
C THR A 39 -8.17 4.28 3.78
N HIS A 40 -9.37 4.29 3.19
CA HIS A 40 -10.52 5.00 3.77
C HIS A 40 -10.82 4.51 5.19
N ALA A 41 -10.98 3.19 5.34
CA ALA A 41 -11.32 2.59 6.63
C ALA A 41 -10.26 2.86 7.70
N LEU A 42 -8.98 2.65 7.38
CA LEU A 42 -7.89 2.84 8.33
C LEU A 42 -7.63 4.30 8.64
N CYS A 43 -7.84 5.21 7.68
CA CYS A 43 -7.72 6.63 7.95
C CYS A 43 -8.79 7.11 8.93
N GLN A 44 -10.05 6.72 8.71
CA GLN A 44 -11.14 7.01 9.65
C GLN A 44 -10.87 6.39 11.03
N GLN A 45 -10.37 5.15 11.07
CA GLN A 45 -10.02 4.49 12.33
C GLN A 45 -8.88 5.20 13.06
N SER A 46 -7.82 5.59 12.35
CA SER A 46 -6.61 6.22 12.93
C SER A 46 -6.83 7.65 13.43
N PHE A 47 -7.97 8.24 13.09
CA PHE A 47 -8.32 9.62 13.43
C PHE A 47 -9.69 9.73 14.09
N ALA A 48 -10.31 8.62 14.51
CA ALA A 48 -11.65 8.61 15.07
C ALA A 48 -11.80 9.49 16.33
N ASP A 49 -10.70 9.70 17.04
CA ASP A 49 -10.56 10.50 18.26
C ASP A 49 -10.08 11.95 18.02
N MET A 50 -9.86 12.35 16.77
CA MET A 50 -9.33 13.65 16.40
C MET A 50 -10.43 14.56 15.84
N ARG A 51 -10.23 15.89 15.96
CA ARG A 51 -11.14 16.90 15.37
C ARG A 51 -11.32 16.69 13.86
N TRP A 52 -10.24 16.41 13.15
CA TRP A 52 -10.30 15.88 11.80
C TRP A 52 -10.31 14.36 11.89
N ASN A 53 -11.46 13.75 11.56
CA ASN A 53 -11.69 12.31 11.70
C ASN A 53 -11.59 11.53 10.36
N CYS A 54 -10.97 12.14 9.36
CA CYS A 54 -10.84 11.60 8.01
C CYS A 54 -12.16 11.28 7.28
N SER A 55 -13.32 11.79 7.73
CA SER A 55 -14.60 11.57 7.04
C SER A 55 -14.64 12.13 5.61
N SER A 56 -13.89 13.20 5.35
CA SER A 56 -13.80 13.86 4.05
C SER A 56 -13.20 12.97 2.94
N ILE A 57 -12.43 11.93 3.30
CA ILE A 57 -11.81 11.01 2.34
C ILE A 57 -12.85 10.24 1.52
N LEU A 58 -14.06 10.06 2.07
CA LEU A 58 -15.16 9.37 1.39
C LEU A 58 -15.72 10.15 0.19
N ARG A 59 -15.38 11.45 0.05
CA ARG A 59 -15.81 12.29 -1.07
C ARG A 59 -14.96 12.08 -2.34
N ALA A 60 -14.00 11.16 -2.31
CA ALA A 60 -13.16 10.82 -3.46
C ALA A 60 -14.01 10.63 -4.75
N PRO A 61 -13.57 11.16 -5.90
CA PRO A 61 -12.33 11.91 -6.12
C PRO A 61 -12.43 13.42 -5.79
N SER A 62 -13.59 13.92 -5.36
CA SER A 62 -13.84 15.33 -5.05
C SER A 62 -13.45 15.66 -3.61
N PHE A 63 -12.15 15.81 -3.38
CA PHE A 63 -11.61 16.12 -2.07
C PHE A 63 -11.80 17.59 -1.67
N GLY A 64 -11.78 17.85 -0.36
CA GLY A 64 -11.81 19.21 0.19
C GLY A 64 -10.42 19.78 0.40
N PRO A 65 -10.31 21.06 0.84
CA PRO A 65 -9.02 21.71 1.10
C PRO A 65 -8.13 20.95 2.10
N ASP A 66 -8.75 20.20 3.01
CA ASP A 66 -8.07 19.36 4.00
C ASP A 66 -7.21 18.26 3.36
N LEU A 67 -7.51 17.85 2.13
CA LEU A 67 -6.75 16.86 1.36
C LEU A 67 -6.20 17.38 0.03
N LEU A 68 -6.64 18.56 -0.44
CA LEU A 68 -6.16 19.18 -1.68
C LEU A 68 -5.02 20.18 -1.47
N THR A 69 -4.72 20.55 -0.22
CA THR A 69 -3.67 21.52 0.10
C THR A 69 -2.55 20.87 0.91
N GLY A 70 -1.50 21.63 1.23
CA GLY A 70 -0.33 21.12 1.93
C GLY A 70 -0.52 20.88 3.43
N THR A 71 -1.57 20.15 3.82
CA THR A 71 -1.90 19.86 5.21
C THR A 71 -1.17 18.60 5.70
N ARG A 72 -1.09 18.44 7.02
CA ARG A 72 -0.57 17.20 7.64
C ARG A 72 -1.52 16.03 7.40
N GLU A 73 -2.82 16.30 7.33
CA GLU A 73 -3.87 15.33 7.05
C GLU A 73 -3.70 14.73 5.64
N ALA A 74 -3.46 15.58 4.64
CA ALA A 74 -3.13 15.16 3.28
C ALA A 74 -1.86 14.30 3.26
N ALA A 75 -0.82 14.71 3.98
CA ALA A 75 0.43 13.96 4.06
C ALA A 75 0.23 12.52 4.59
N PHE A 76 -0.56 12.35 5.65
CA PHE A 76 -0.90 11.02 6.17
C PHE A 76 -1.67 10.18 5.14
N VAL A 77 -2.67 10.77 4.47
CA VAL A 77 -3.48 10.05 3.47
C VAL A 77 -2.66 9.62 2.26
N HIS A 78 -1.78 10.48 1.75
CA HIS A 78 -0.86 10.14 0.65
C HIS A 78 0.08 8.99 1.05
N ALA A 79 0.70 9.06 2.23
CA ALA A 79 1.58 8.02 2.73
C ALA A 79 0.86 6.68 2.91
N LEU A 80 -0.32 6.69 3.54
CA LEU A 80 -1.12 5.49 3.78
C LEU A 80 -1.62 4.87 2.47
N ALA A 81 -2.08 5.69 1.52
CA ALA A 81 -2.53 5.21 0.21
C ALA A 81 -1.40 4.55 -0.59
N ALA A 82 -0.23 5.19 -0.62
CA ALA A 82 0.95 4.65 -1.30
C ALA A 82 1.40 3.31 -0.71
N ALA A 83 1.47 3.20 0.62
CA ALA A 83 1.76 1.96 1.31
C ALA A 83 0.68 0.88 1.07
N ALA A 84 -0.60 1.25 1.10
CA ALA A 84 -1.71 0.32 0.90
C ALA A 84 -1.70 -0.33 -0.49
N VAL A 85 -1.40 0.46 -1.53
CA VAL A 85 -1.29 -0.05 -2.91
C VAL A 85 -0.11 -1.03 -3.02
N ALA A 86 1.08 -0.62 -2.57
CA ALA A 86 2.27 -1.47 -2.65
C ALA A 86 2.12 -2.78 -1.85
N GLN A 87 1.60 -2.71 -0.61
CA GLN A 87 1.32 -3.89 0.21
C GLN A 87 0.30 -4.81 -0.46
N GLY A 88 -0.79 -4.23 -0.99
CA GLY A 88 -1.86 -4.99 -1.62
C GLY A 88 -1.36 -5.79 -2.82
N ILE A 89 -0.51 -5.18 -3.66
CA ILE A 89 0.10 -5.83 -4.82
C ILE A 89 1.08 -6.92 -4.35
N ALA A 90 2.00 -6.60 -3.44
CA ALA A 90 3.00 -7.53 -2.93
C ALA A 90 2.39 -8.80 -2.32
N ARG A 91 1.35 -8.66 -1.50
CA ARG A 91 0.60 -9.78 -0.91
C ARG A 91 -0.18 -10.58 -1.94
N SER A 92 -0.74 -9.91 -2.96
CA SER A 92 -1.49 -10.60 -4.02
C SER A 92 -0.58 -11.46 -4.90
N CYS A 93 0.69 -11.07 -5.07
CA CYS A 93 1.69 -11.91 -5.71
C CYS A 93 1.99 -13.16 -4.88
N ALA A 94 2.13 -13.00 -3.55
CA ALA A 94 2.41 -14.12 -2.66
C ALA A 94 1.24 -15.11 -2.53
N SER A 95 0.00 -14.63 -2.58
CA SER A 95 -1.19 -15.48 -2.52
C SER A 95 -1.58 -16.11 -3.87
N GLY A 96 -0.93 -15.73 -4.98
CA GLY A 96 -1.29 -16.15 -6.33
C GLY A 96 -2.57 -15.49 -6.86
N GLU A 97 -3.09 -14.48 -6.15
CA GLU A 97 -4.26 -13.70 -6.53
C GLU A 97 -4.00 -12.73 -7.69
N LEU A 98 -2.74 -12.40 -7.95
CA LEU A 98 -2.31 -11.55 -9.05
C LEU A 98 -1.47 -12.36 -10.04
N PRO A 99 -1.90 -12.46 -11.32
CA PRO A 99 -1.10 -13.12 -12.34
C PRO A 99 0.11 -12.25 -12.72
N LEU A 100 1.12 -12.86 -13.35
CA LEU A 100 2.29 -12.16 -13.91
C LEU A 100 3.25 -11.55 -12.86
N CYS A 101 3.25 -12.06 -11.63
CA CYS A 101 4.30 -11.80 -10.65
C CYS A 101 4.68 -13.06 -9.88
N SER A 102 5.86 -13.03 -9.24
CA SER A 102 6.41 -14.14 -8.44
C SER A 102 6.30 -13.86 -6.95
N CYS A 103 6.58 -14.87 -6.12
CA CYS A 103 6.92 -14.67 -4.71
C CYS A 103 8.10 -13.69 -4.57
N GLY A 104 8.17 -13.00 -3.43
CA GLY A 104 9.31 -12.18 -3.07
C GLY A 104 10.59 -13.02 -2.92
N PRO A 105 11.77 -12.42 -3.11
CA PRO A 105 13.03 -13.12 -2.95
C PRO A 105 13.20 -13.62 -1.52
N GLY A 106 13.71 -14.84 -1.39
CA GLY A 106 14.12 -15.37 -0.09
C GLY A 106 15.37 -14.65 0.43
N PRO A 107 15.58 -14.60 1.77
CA PRO A 107 16.78 -14.02 2.33
C PRO A 107 18.03 -14.78 1.88
N SER A 108 19.12 -14.05 1.64
CA SER A 108 20.42 -14.63 1.27
C SER A 108 21.15 -15.25 2.47
N GLU A 109 20.83 -14.80 3.68
CA GLU A 109 21.40 -15.33 4.92
C GLU A 109 20.91 -16.77 5.17
N PRO A 110 21.73 -17.66 5.76
CA PRO A 110 21.27 -18.97 6.14
C PRO A 110 20.20 -18.88 7.24
N PRO A 111 19.18 -19.75 7.23
CA PRO A 111 18.16 -19.73 8.27
C PRO A 111 18.78 -20.17 9.61
N GLY A 112 18.28 -19.62 10.71
CA GLY A 112 18.74 -19.99 12.06
C GLY A 112 18.45 -21.46 12.41
N PRO A 113 19.00 -21.99 13.52
CA PRO A 113 18.80 -23.37 13.94
C PRO A 113 17.31 -23.77 14.00
N GLY A 114 16.99 -24.96 13.50
CA GLY A 114 15.60 -25.46 13.43
C GLY A 114 14.69 -24.69 12.46
N SER A 115 15.23 -23.73 11.70
CA SER A 115 14.49 -22.94 10.73
C SER A 115 14.94 -23.29 9.31
N ARG A 116 14.01 -23.20 8.37
CA ARG A 116 14.33 -23.24 6.93
C ARG A 116 13.62 -22.09 6.22
N TRP A 117 14.29 -21.49 5.24
CA TRP A 117 13.60 -20.61 4.30
C TRP A 117 12.68 -21.44 3.41
N GLY A 118 11.47 -20.92 3.17
CA GLY A 118 10.51 -21.56 2.30
C GLY A 118 9.15 -20.88 2.37
N GLY A 119 8.19 -21.41 1.62
CA GLY A 119 6.91 -20.73 1.40
C GLY A 119 7.05 -19.61 0.36
N CYS A 120 6.01 -18.79 0.24
CA CYS A 120 5.93 -17.70 -0.72
C CYS A 120 5.87 -16.38 0.06
N GLY A 121 6.97 -15.62 0.04
CA GLY A 121 7.06 -14.32 0.69
C GLY A 121 6.40 -13.21 -0.13
N ASP A 122 6.03 -12.12 0.53
CA ASP A 122 5.45 -10.93 -0.12
C ASP A 122 6.47 -10.31 -1.09
N ASN A 123 6.08 -10.06 -2.34
CA ASN A 123 6.96 -9.47 -3.34
C ASN A 123 6.95 -7.94 -3.24
N LEU A 124 7.61 -7.43 -2.20
CA LEU A 124 7.64 -6.00 -1.90
C LEU A 124 8.23 -5.17 -3.05
N SER A 125 9.32 -5.62 -3.67
CA SER A 125 9.96 -4.87 -4.77
C SER A 125 9.02 -4.68 -5.96
N HIS A 126 8.27 -5.73 -6.33
CA HIS A 126 7.24 -5.63 -7.36
C HIS A 126 6.09 -4.69 -6.95
N GLY A 127 5.63 -4.80 -5.70
CA GLY A 127 4.58 -3.94 -5.15
C GLY A 127 4.95 -2.45 -5.15
N LEU A 128 6.19 -2.12 -4.76
CA LEU A 128 6.71 -0.75 -4.76
C LEU A 128 6.83 -0.20 -6.18
N HIS A 129 7.40 -0.97 -7.11
CA HIS A 129 7.58 -0.52 -8.49
C HIS A 129 6.24 -0.21 -9.17
N LEU A 130 5.27 -1.11 -9.05
CA LEU A 130 3.96 -0.90 -9.67
C LEU A 130 3.12 0.14 -8.94
N GLY A 131 3.23 0.22 -7.61
CA GLY A 131 2.62 1.27 -6.80
C GLY A 131 3.11 2.65 -7.22
N ALA A 132 4.42 2.82 -7.38
CA ALA A 132 5.02 4.07 -7.84
C ALA A 132 4.55 4.47 -9.24
N ALA A 133 4.48 3.53 -10.18
CA ALA A 133 3.95 3.81 -11.51
C ALA A 133 2.51 4.35 -11.47
N PHE A 134 1.68 3.85 -10.55
CA PHE A 134 0.29 4.26 -10.39
C PHE A 134 0.13 5.64 -9.74
N THR A 135 0.89 5.93 -8.67
CA THR A 135 0.81 7.23 -8.01
C THR A 135 1.44 8.35 -8.84
N ASP A 136 2.52 8.07 -9.57
CA ASP A 136 3.12 9.00 -10.54
C ASP A 136 2.13 9.45 -11.62
N GLY A 137 1.32 8.52 -12.13
CA GLY A 137 0.24 8.83 -13.07
C GLY A 137 -0.78 9.78 -12.45
N SER A 138 -1.13 9.59 -11.18
CA SER A 138 -2.04 10.47 -10.44
C SER A 138 -1.47 11.87 -10.22
N ALA A 139 -0.18 11.96 -9.87
CA ALA A 139 0.48 13.23 -9.58
C ALA A 139 0.59 14.12 -10.83
N ARG A 140 0.81 13.53 -12.00
CA ARG A 140 0.87 14.27 -13.28
C ARG A 140 -0.50 14.78 -13.75
N ALA A 141 -1.57 14.10 -13.38
CA ALA A 141 -2.94 14.40 -13.80
C ALA A 141 -3.65 15.51 -13.01
N GLY A 142 -3.11 15.92 -11.86
CA GLY A 142 -3.69 16.96 -11.02
C GLY A 142 -3.56 18.34 -11.66
N THR A 143 -4.51 18.71 -12.53
CA THR A 143 -4.63 20.03 -13.16
C THR A 143 -5.04 21.06 -12.11
N GLY A 144 -4.08 21.52 -11.29
CA GLY A 144 -4.33 22.52 -10.25
C GLY A 144 -3.32 22.52 -9.10
N ALA A 145 -2.54 21.44 -8.94
CA ALA A 145 -1.51 21.38 -7.92
C ALA A 145 -0.24 22.15 -8.36
N THR A 146 0.20 23.08 -7.52
CA THR A 146 1.48 23.77 -7.72
C THR A 146 2.64 22.76 -7.75
N PRO A 147 3.76 23.05 -8.44
CA PRO A 147 4.92 22.17 -8.44
C PRO A 147 5.40 21.79 -7.02
N GLY A 148 5.35 22.73 -6.08
CA GLY A 148 5.71 22.49 -4.67
C GLY A 148 4.77 21.51 -3.96
N LEU A 149 3.46 21.65 -4.14
CA LEU A 149 2.48 20.71 -3.59
C LEU A 149 2.66 19.30 -4.17
N ARG A 150 2.95 19.21 -5.47
CA ARG A 150 3.19 17.94 -6.15
C ARG A 150 4.43 17.22 -5.61
N ALA A 151 5.53 17.95 -5.43
CA ALA A 151 6.76 17.42 -4.84
C ALA A 151 6.55 16.97 -3.39
N MET A 152 5.77 17.72 -2.61
CA MET A 152 5.42 17.34 -1.25
C MET A 152 4.57 16.06 -1.22
N ASN A 153 3.59 15.92 -2.10
CA ASN A 153 2.78 14.70 -2.18
C ASN A 153 3.62 13.48 -2.60
N GLN A 154 4.53 13.63 -3.56
CA GLN A 154 5.50 12.57 -3.93
C GLN A 154 6.40 12.18 -2.75
N HIS A 155 6.87 13.16 -1.97
CA HIS A 155 7.63 12.89 -0.75
C HIS A 155 6.79 12.10 0.27
N ASN A 156 5.55 12.51 0.50
CA ASN A 156 4.65 11.83 1.45
C ASN A 156 4.36 10.38 1.01
N GLU A 157 4.16 10.14 -0.28
CA GLU A 157 4.03 8.80 -0.85
C GLU A 157 5.28 7.95 -0.62
N ALA A 158 6.47 8.53 -0.87
CA ALA A 158 7.75 7.88 -0.63
C ALA A 158 7.96 7.53 0.85
N VAL A 159 7.54 8.39 1.79
CA VAL A 159 7.54 8.08 3.23
C VAL A 159 6.69 6.85 3.54
N GLY A 160 5.51 6.72 2.91
CA GLY A 160 4.67 5.53 3.03
C GLY A 160 5.36 4.25 2.58
N TRP A 161 6.10 4.31 1.47
CA TRP A 161 6.88 3.17 0.96
C TRP A 161 8.09 2.82 1.84
N VAL A 162 8.77 3.82 2.39
CA VAL A 162 9.87 3.60 3.35
C VAL A 162 9.35 2.89 4.58
N VAL A 163 8.27 3.38 5.19
CA VAL A 163 7.63 2.73 6.35
C VAL A 163 7.22 1.30 6.03
N LEU A 164 6.62 1.06 4.86
CA LEU A 164 6.26 -0.29 4.43
C LEU A 164 7.49 -1.19 4.27
N SER A 165 8.57 -0.66 3.68
CA SER A 165 9.81 -1.41 3.47
C SER A 165 10.49 -1.77 4.78
N ASP A 166 10.59 -0.82 5.70
CA ASP A 166 11.20 -1.00 7.01
C ASP A 166 10.41 -2.00 7.88
N SER A 167 9.12 -2.16 7.59
CA SER A 167 8.24 -3.10 8.29
C SER A 167 8.34 -4.56 7.81
N LEU A 168 9.07 -4.84 6.73
CA LEU A 168 9.18 -6.19 6.17
C LEU A 168 9.95 -7.10 7.13
N ASP A 169 9.26 -8.12 7.66
CA ASP A 169 9.83 -8.98 8.70
C ASP A 169 9.74 -10.48 8.34
N THR A 170 10.52 -11.28 9.05
CA THR A 170 10.52 -12.73 8.94
C THR A 170 9.30 -13.32 9.65
N ARG A 171 8.37 -13.89 8.88
CA ARG A 171 7.22 -14.65 9.38
C ARG A 171 7.54 -16.15 9.30
N CYS A 172 7.07 -16.93 10.27
CA CYS A 172 7.34 -18.36 10.34
C CYS A 172 6.09 -19.19 10.65
N LYS A 173 6.02 -20.39 10.09
CA LYS A 173 5.06 -21.44 10.45
C LYS A 173 5.78 -22.60 11.12
N CYS A 174 5.27 -23.01 12.28
CA CYS A 174 5.82 -24.12 13.06
C CYS A 174 5.24 -25.46 12.62
N HIS A 175 6.07 -26.51 12.68
CA HIS A 175 5.76 -27.85 12.16
C HIS A 175 6.06 -28.99 13.16
N GLY A 176 6.36 -28.68 14.42
CA GLY A 176 6.67 -29.70 15.43
C GLY A 176 5.44 -30.41 15.98
N VAL A 177 5.67 -31.58 16.60
CA VAL A 177 4.62 -32.39 17.25
C VAL A 177 3.90 -31.54 18.29
N SER A 178 2.57 -31.66 18.34
CA SER A 178 1.68 -30.89 19.22
C SER A 178 1.81 -29.36 19.08
N GLY A 179 2.20 -28.86 17.90
CA GLY A 179 2.32 -27.42 17.63
C GLY A 179 3.63 -26.79 18.10
N SER A 180 4.63 -27.59 18.49
CA SER A 180 5.96 -27.09 18.83
C SER A 180 6.67 -26.44 17.63
N CYS A 181 7.57 -25.49 17.90
CA CYS A 181 8.35 -24.77 16.88
C CYS A 181 9.77 -25.32 16.71
N SER A 182 10.01 -26.59 17.05
CA SER A 182 11.31 -27.27 16.91
C SER A 182 11.79 -27.32 15.45
N VAL A 183 10.86 -27.36 14.51
CA VAL A 183 11.09 -27.13 13.08
C VAL A 183 10.10 -26.07 12.59
N LYS A 184 10.60 -25.05 11.91
CA LYS A 184 9.75 -24.00 11.31
C LYS A 184 10.20 -23.62 9.90
N THR A 185 9.24 -23.28 9.06
CA THR A 185 9.47 -22.70 7.74
C THR A 185 9.21 -21.21 7.80
N CYS A 186 10.13 -20.39 7.31
CA CYS A 186 10.03 -18.93 7.38
C CYS A 186 10.12 -18.28 6.00
N TRP A 187 9.51 -17.10 5.86
CA TRP A 187 9.54 -16.23 4.68
C TRP A 187 9.50 -14.76 5.10
N LYS A 188 9.84 -13.84 4.19
CA LYS A 188 9.63 -12.41 4.39
C LYS A 188 8.16 -12.05 4.10
N GLY A 189 7.52 -11.34 5.02
CA GLY A 189 6.12 -10.95 4.92
C GLY A 189 5.87 -9.58 5.54
N LEU A 190 4.96 -8.83 4.93
CA LEU A 190 4.55 -7.52 5.38
C LEU A 190 3.53 -7.64 6.52
N PRO A 191 3.55 -6.75 7.52
CA PRO A 191 2.55 -6.70 8.58
C PRO A 191 1.20 -6.24 8.05
N ASP A 192 0.17 -6.31 8.89
CA ASP A 192 -1.12 -5.78 8.50
C ASP A 192 -1.08 -4.27 8.32
N LEU A 193 -1.88 -3.77 7.37
CA LEU A 193 -1.88 -2.35 7.02
C LEU A 193 -2.25 -1.44 8.20
N GLY A 194 -2.93 -1.97 9.23
CA GLY A 194 -3.19 -1.24 10.47
C GLY A 194 -1.91 -0.91 11.25
N GLU A 195 -0.92 -1.80 11.26
CA GLU A 195 0.40 -1.55 11.88
C GLU A 195 1.13 -0.42 11.14
N ILE A 196 1.07 -0.45 9.80
CA ILE A 196 1.61 0.63 8.95
C ILE A 196 0.92 1.97 9.22
N ALA A 197 -0.42 1.96 9.32
CA ALA A 197 -1.19 3.16 9.64
C ALA A 197 -0.83 3.72 11.03
N SER A 198 -0.53 2.84 11.99
CA SER A 198 -0.09 3.23 13.34
C SER A 198 1.30 3.87 13.36
N ASP A 199 2.28 3.33 12.61
CA ASP A 199 3.59 3.99 12.47
C ASP A 199 3.45 5.35 11.77
N LEU A 200 2.73 5.40 10.65
CA LEU A 200 2.44 6.67 9.96
C LEU A 200 1.72 7.68 10.85
N LYS A 201 0.81 7.23 11.71
CA LYS A 201 0.10 8.09 12.67
C LYS A 201 1.06 8.62 13.74
N SER A 202 1.98 7.78 14.22
CA SER A 202 3.00 8.19 15.19
C SER A 202 3.91 9.27 14.60
N ARG A 203 4.32 9.12 13.34
CA ARG A 203 5.07 10.15 12.59
C ARG A 203 4.25 11.40 12.36
N TYR A 204 2.97 11.25 12.00
CA TYR A 204 2.04 12.37 11.89
C TYR A 204 2.01 13.15 13.21
N LEU A 205 1.94 12.51 14.38
CA LEU A 205 1.90 13.18 15.68
C LEU A 205 3.24 13.78 16.12
N ALA A 206 4.37 13.19 15.71
CA ALA A 206 5.71 13.63 16.09
C ALA A 206 6.16 14.96 15.46
N VAL A 207 5.44 15.46 14.45
CA VAL A 207 5.67 16.80 13.89
C VAL A 207 5.09 17.83 14.87
N LEU A 208 5.95 18.40 15.72
CA LEU A 208 5.70 19.60 16.50
C LEU A 208 6.16 20.83 15.72
#